data_AF-A0A6P5YD03-F1
#
_entry.id   AF-A0A6P5YD03-F1
#
_cell.length_a   1.000
_cell.length_b   1.000
_cell.length_c   1.000
_cell.angle_alpha   90.00
_cell.angle_beta   90.00
_cell.angle_gamma   90.00
#
_symmetry.space_group_name_H-M   'P 1'
#
loop_
_entity.id
_entity.type
_entity.pdbx_description
1 polymer ?
#
loop_
_entity_poly.entity_id
_entity_poly.type
_entity_poly.pdbx_seq_one_letter_code
_entity_poly.pdbx_strand_id
1 'polypeptide(L)'
;MASAVKPIFIFLAYISFHLSLIASKTKDTTPAVWPLQFHSILFMNNSGTLQKVDLWYDWPNGRNFNIIQNQLGKLTYDLEWDNGTSYIYTLDSNKECRVLHFDVGILRPNWLDGANYLGQQEKDGFLCNVWEKVDFIWYFEDVITKRPVFWAFYTGYTAHVMTFEVGAILEDSQWQAPVYCFNEGEEKRKKEAVIESLGWSDNHQGNLMRGISSVSMTL
;
A
#
# COMPACT_ATOMS: atom_id res chain seq x y z
N MET A 1 -23.62 17.66 -82.21
CA MET A 1 -23.12 16.48 -81.48
C MET A 1 -22.76 16.93 -80.07
N ALA A 2 -23.66 16.74 -79.10
CA ALA A 2 -23.43 17.07 -77.71
C ALA A 2 -23.07 15.77 -76.97
N SER A 3 -21.86 15.70 -76.42
CA SER A 3 -21.39 14.55 -75.66
C SER A 3 -21.90 14.67 -74.22
N ALA A 4 -22.80 13.79 -73.83
CA ALA A 4 -23.35 13.70 -72.49
C ALA A 4 -22.37 12.93 -71.59
N VAL A 5 -21.70 13.63 -70.69
CA VAL A 5 -20.90 13.01 -69.62
C VAL A 5 -21.85 12.69 -68.46
N LYS A 6 -22.08 11.41 -68.19
CA LYS A 6 -22.86 10.96 -67.02
C LYS A 6 -21.99 11.07 -65.75
N PRO A 7 -22.48 11.70 -64.67
CA PRO A 7 -21.78 11.66 -63.39
C PRO A 7 -21.97 10.28 -62.76
N ILE A 8 -20.85 9.60 -62.46
CA ILE A 8 -20.79 8.40 -61.64
C ILE A 8 -20.96 8.85 -60.19
N PHE A 9 -22.12 8.60 -59.60
CA PHE A 9 -22.33 8.77 -58.17
C PHE A 9 -21.67 7.59 -57.43
N ILE A 10 -20.51 7.85 -56.81
CA ILE A 10 -19.88 6.93 -55.86
C ILE A 10 -20.58 7.15 -54.51
N PHE A 11 -21.49 6.25 -54.15
CA PHE A 11 -22.06 6.17 -52.80
C PHE A 11 -21.00 5.54 -51.88
N LEU A 12 -20.27 6.36 -51.10
CA LEU A 12 -19.50 5.86 -49.96
C LEU A 12 -20.49 5.49 -48.85
N ALA A 13 -20.76 4.20 -48.68
CA ALA A 13 -21.46 3.69 -47.51
C ALA A 13 -20.52 3.79 -46.31
N TYR A 14 -20.72 4.79 -45.44
CA TYR A 14 -20.10 4.83 -44.12
C TYR A 14 -20.71 3.71 -43.27
N ILE A 15 -20.06 2.55 -43.23
CA ILE A 15 -20.35 1.51 -42.24
C ILE A 15 -19.80 2.03 -40.92
N SER A 16 -20.64 2.70 -40.13
CA SER A 16 -20.40 2.90 -38.71
C SER A 16 -20.49 1.54 -38.03
N PHE A 17 -19.35 0.86 -37.96
CA PHE A 17 -19.21 -0.32 -37.12
C PHE A 17 -19.24 0.16 -35.67
N HIS A 18 -20.45 0.31 -35.12
CA HIS A 18 -20.64 0.40 -33.69
C HIS A 18 -20.19 -0.93 -33.11
N LEU A 19 -18.91 -0.98 -32.70
CA LEU A 19 -18.41 -2.01 -31.82
C LEU A 19 -19.23 -1.86 -30.53
N SER A 20 -20.32 -2.61 -30.45
CA SER A 20 -21.05 -2.78 -29.21
C SER A 20 -20.05 -3.42 -28.26
N LEU A 21 -19.51 -2.63 -27.34
CA LEU A 21 -18.82 -3.12 -26.16
C LEU A 21 -19.78 -4.10 -25.51
N ILE A 22 -19.53 -5.39 -25.75
CA ILE A 22 -20.17 -6.46 -25.01
C ILE A 22 -19.74 -6.20 -23.58
N ALA A 23 -20.62 -5.60 -22.78
CA ALA A 23 -20.48 -5.56 -21.34
C ALA A 23 -20.42 -7.03 -20.93
N SER A 24 -19.20 -7.51 -20.71
CA SER A 24 -18.95 -8.85 -20.24
C SER A 24 -19.75 -9.00 -18.96
N LYS A 25 -20.70 -9.93 -18.97
CA LYS A 25 -21.52 -10.30 -17.83
C LYS A 25 -20.58 -10.45 -16.64
N THR A 26 -20.78 -9.66 -15.59
CA THR A 26 -19.94 -9.58 -14.39
C THR A 26 -19.75 -10.98 -13.82
N LYS A 27 -18.69 -11.66 -14.26
CA LYS A 27 -18.17 -12.85 -13.61
C LYS A 27 -17.84 -12.43 -12.19
N ASP A 28 -18.44 -13.14 -11.25
CA ASP A 28 -18.17 -13.12 -9.81
C ASP A 28 -17.03 -12.16 -9.43
N THR A 29 -17.42 -10.91 -9.16
CA THR A 29 -16.50 -9.83 -8.83
C THR A 29 -16.14 -9.99 -7.36
N THR A 30 -15.47 -11.09 -7.03
CA THR A 30 -14.90 -11.27 -5.71
C THR A 30 -13.41 -10.96 -5.84
N PRO A 31 -12.86 -10.02 -5.04
CA PRO A 31 -11.43 -9.72 -5.06
C PRO A 31 -10.64 -10.97 -4.69
N ALA A 32 -9.50 -11.21 -5.33
CA ALA A 32 -8.65 -12.31 -4.94
C ALA A 32 -8.05 -12.03 -3.55
N VAL A 33 -8.05 -13.07 -2.70
CA VAL A 33 -7.28 -13.03 -1.45
C VAL A 33 -5.79 -12.96 -1.77
N TRP A 34 -5.04 -12.21 -0.98
CA TRP A 34 -3.59 -12.24 -1.06
C TRP A 34 -3.06 -13.64 -0.74
N PRO A 35 -1.98 -14.08 -1.42
CA PRO A 35 -1.30 -15.31 -1.06
C PRO A 35 -0.70 -15.18 0.34
N LEU A 36 -0.53 -16.32 1.03
CA LEU A 36 -0.03 -16.34 2.40
C LEU A 36 1.39 -15.79 2.52
N GLN A 37 2.19 -15.95 1.47
CA GLN A 37 3.56 -15.45 1.40
C GLN A 37 3.82 -14.92 0.00
N PHE A 38 4.50 -13.78 -0.10
CA PHE A 38 4.99 -13.26 -1.38
C PHE A 38 6.11 -12.24 -1.19
N HIS A 39 6.84 -11.99 -2.27
CA HIS A 39 7.70 -10.83 -2.43
C HIS A 39 7.19 -9.95 -3.57
N SER A 40 7.30 -8.64 -3.40
CA SER A 40 6.94 -7.68 -4.42
C SER A 40 7.92 -6.51 -4.43
N ILE A 41 8.33 -6.09 -5.63
CA ILE A 41 8.99 -4.81 -5.83
C ILE A 41 7.92 -3.79 -6.21
N LEU A 42 7.86 -2.71 -5.44
CA LEU A 42 6.97 -1.57 -5.68
C LEU A 42 7.79 -0.33 -6.04
N PHE A 43 7.32 0.43 -7.02
CA PHE A 43 7.72 1.83 -7.16
C PHE A 43 6.62 2.72 -6.60
N MET A 44 6.94 3.42 -5.52
CA MET A 44 6.00 4.31 -4.85
C MET A 44 6.35 5.77 -5.10
N ASN A 45 5.33 6.61 -5.21
CA ASN A 45 5.46 8.03 -5.50
C ASN A 45 4.60 8.85 -4.53
N ASN A 46 5.25 9.53 -3.59
CA ASN A 46 4.60 10.47 -2.68
C ASN A 46 4.81 11.89 -3.19
N SER A 47 3.86 12.40 -3.99
CA SER A 47 3.86 13.79 -4.48
C SER A 47 5.19 14.22 -5.15
N GLY A 48 5.86 13.30 -5.86
CA GLY A 48 7.15 13.53 -6.52
C GLY A 48 8.34 12.90 -5.80
N THR A 49 8.20 12.50 -4.53
CA THR A 49 9.21 11.72 -3.83
C THR A 49 9.09 10.25 -4.21
N LEU A 50 10.02 9.78 -5.03
CA LEU A 50 10.07 8.41 -5.52
C LEU A 50 10.84 7.49 -4.58
N GLN A 51 10.31 6.29 -4.39
CA GLN A 51 10.98 5.23 -3.65
C GLN A 51 10.74 3.85 -4.28
N LYS A 52 11.75 3.00 -4.18
CA LYS A 52 11.63 1.57 -4.43
C LYS A 52 11.37 0.89 -3.09
N VAL A 53 10.37 0.00 -3.04
CA VAL A 53 10.10 -0.83 -1.87
C VAL A 53 10.23 -2.29 -2.25
N ASP A 54 11.06 -3.03 -1.53
CA ASP A 54 11.01 -4.50 -1.51
C ASP A 54 10.10 -4.92 -0.35
N LEU A 55 8.90 -5.37 -0.71
CA LEU A 55 7.85 -5.82 0.21
C LEU A 55 7.93 -7.34 0.37
N TRP A 56 8.21 -7.80 1.58
CA TRP A 56 8.10 -9.20 1.97
C TRP A 56 6.90 -9.38 2.88
N TYR A 57 5.98 -10.25 2.49
CA TYR A 57 4.78 -10.55 3.25
C TYR A 57 4.80 -12.02 3.67
N ASP A 58 4.63 -12.29 4.96
CA ASP A 58 4.66 -13.63 5.53
C ASP A 58 3.58 -13.80 6.61
N TRP A 59 2.36 -14.06 6.15
CA TRP A 59 1.18 -14.19 7.02
C TRP A 59 1.25 -15.34 8.03
N PRO A 60 1.72 -16.57 7.68
CA PRO A 60 1.83 -17.66 8.65
C PRO A 60 2.68 -17.31 9.87
N ASN A 61 3.67 -16.42 9.70
CA ASN A 61 4.54 -15.94 10.77
C ASN A 61 4.20 -14.52 11.26
N GLY A 62 3.05 -13.97 10.84
CA GLY A 62 2.53 -12.69 11.34
C GLY A 62 3.46 -11.51 11.11
N ARG A 63 4.16 -11.45 9.96
CA ARG A 63 5.19 -10.43 9.70
C ARG A 63 5.14 -9.86 8.28
N ASN A 64 5.40 -8.56 8.18
CA ASN A 64 5.47 -7.82 6.93
C ASN A 64 6.72 -6.91 6.96
N PHE A 65 7.47 -6.84 5.88
CA PHE A 65 8.74 -6.13 5.87
C PHE A 65 8.88 -5.29 4.60
N ASN A 66 8.85 -3.97 4.77
CA ASN A 66 9.14 -3.02 3.71
C ASN A 66 10.60 -2.55 3.81
N ILE A 67 11.40 -2.87 2.80
CA ILE A 67 12.75 -2.32 2.65
C ILE A 67 12.68 -1.19 1.64
N ILE A 68 12.87 0.04 2.13
CA ILE A 68 12.47 1.27 1.44
C ILE A 68 13.71 2.07 1.05
N GLN A 69 13.96 2.16 -0.26
CA GLN A 69 15.01 2.99 -0.84
C GLN A 69 14.40 4.24 -1.48
N ASN A 70 14.55 5.38 -0.82
CA ASN A 70 14.24 6.69 -1.39
C ASN A 70 15.26 7.05 -2.47
N GLN A 71 14.83 7.69 -3.57
CA GLN A 71 15.73 8.04 -4.68
C GLN A 71 16.92 8.90 -4.23
N LEU A 72 16.69 9.86 -3.33
CA LEU A 72 17.69 10.79 -2.79
C LEU A 72 17.81 10.69 -1.25
N GLY A 73 17.39 9.58 -0.66
CA GLY A 73 17.31 9.41 0.79
C GLY A 73 17.97 8.15 1.29
N LYS A 74 17.85 7.92 2.60
CA LYS A 74 18.42 6.76 3.28
C LYS A 74 17.60 5.49 3.03
N LEU A 75 18.30 4.36 3.06
CA LEU A 75 17.68 3.05 3.11
C LEU A 75 17.02 2.87 4.48
N THR A 76 15.71 2.69 4.47
CA THR A 76 14.90 2.54 5.67
C THR A 76 14.25 1.17 5.67
N TYR A 77 14.12 0.58 6.85
CA TYR A 77 13.56 -0.73 7.09
C TYR A 77 12.31 -0.54 7.95
N ASP A 78 11.15 -1.00 7.49
CA ASP A 78 9.91 -1.00 8.26
C ASP A 78 9.43 -2.45 8.45
N LEU A 79 9.73 -2.97 9.63
CA LEU A 79 9.40 -4.32 10.05
C LEU A 79 8.14 -4.31 10.90
N GLU A 80 7.05 -4.83 10.35
CA GLU A 80 5.71 -4.82 10.92
C GLU A 80 5.29 -6.22 11.39
N TRP A 81 4.61 -6.27 12.52
CA TRP A 81 4.09 -7.49 13.13
C TRP A 81 2.57 -7.47 13.19
N ASP A 82 1.96 -8.65 13.14
CA ASP A 82 0.52 -8.86 13.22
C ASP A 82 -0.10 -8.39 14.56
N ASN A 83 0.73 -8.27 15.60
CA ASN A 83 0.34 -7.69 16.89
C ASN A 83 0.25 -6.15 16.87
N GLY A 84 0.46 -5.51 15.72
CA GLY A 84 0.37 -4.06 15.56
C GLY A 84 1.70 -3.31 15.67
N THR A 85 2.77 -3.95 16.15
CA THR A 85 4.06 -3.28 16.34
C THR A 85 4.79 -3.12 15.01
N SER A 86 5.30 -1.92 14.73
CA SER A 86 6.18 -1.62 13.60
C SER A 86 7.49 -1.02 14.11
N TYR A 87 8.61 -1.53 13.59
CA TYR A 87 9.95 -1.02 13.83
C TYR A 87 10.47 -0.37 12.57
N ILE A 88 10.66 0.94 12.60
CA ILE A 88 11.17 1.73 11.46
C ILE A 88 12.60 2.16 11.78
N TYR A 89 13.58 1.64 11.06
CA TYR A 89 15.00 1.82 11.39
C TYR A 89 15.92 1.98 10.19
N THR A 90 17.15 2.47 10.45
CA THR A 90 18.26 2.48 9.50
C THR A 90 19.38 1.59 10.00
N LEU A 91 20.08 0.86 9.12
CA LEU A 91 21.24 0.04 9.48
C LEU A 91 22.59 0.77 9.31
N ASP A 92 22.55 2.05 8.91
CA ASP A 92 23.73 2.88 8.76
C ASP A 92 24.33 3.30 10.11
N SER A 93 25.40 4.10 10.07
CA SER A 93 26.09 4.56 11.29
C SER A 93 25.20 5.40 12.21
N ASN A 94 24.11 5.97 11.72
CA ASN A 94 23.22 6.82 12.51
C ASN A 94 22.33 5.98 13.45
N LYS A 95 22.06 4.71 13.11
CA LYS A 95 21.31 3.75 13.92
C LYS A 95 19.99 4.34 14.43
N GLU A 96 19.22 4.91 13.52
CA GLU A 96 17.92 5.48 13.88
C GLU A 96 16.90 4.37 14.05
N CYS A 97 16.01 4.50 15.03
CA CYS A 97 14.85 3.63 15.16
C CYS A 97 13.66 4.40 15.72
N ARG A 98 12.46 4.08 15.21
CA ARG A 98 11.16 4.53 15.72
C ARG A 98 10.27 3.31 15.86
N VAL A 99 9.62 3.16 17.01
CA VAL A 99 8.62 2.11 17.24
C VAL A 99 7.23 2.71 17.17
N LEU A 100 6.39 2.16 16.30
CA LEU A 100 4.99 2.53 16.14
C LEU A 100 4.07 1.37 16.51
N HIS A 101 2.83 1.68 16.85
CA HIS A 101 1.77 0.69 17.08
C HIS A 101 0.55 1.05 16.25
N PHE A 102 0.07 0.09 15.47
CA PHE A 102 -1.13 0.17 14.64
C PHE A 102 -2.09 -0.95 15.06
N ASP A 103 -3.26 -0.60 15.59
CA ASP A 103 -4.21 -1.59 16.15
C ASP A 103 -4.62 -2.71 15.17
N VAL A 104 -4.53 -2.44 13.86
CA VAL A 104 -4.90 -3.39 12.79
C VAL A 104 -3.81 -4.44 12.56
N GLY A 105 -2.54 -4.11 12.82
CA GLY A 105 -1.40 -4.93 12.41
C GLY A 105 -1.23 -4.99 10.88
N ILE A 106 -0.58 -6.06 10.42
CA ILE A 106 -0.40 -6.33 8.99
C ILE A 106 -1.74 -6.70 8.34
N LEU A 107 -1.89 -6.37 7.06
CA LEU A 107 -3.09 -6.69 6.31
C LEU A 107 -3.31 -8.21 6.27
N ARG A 108 -4.55 -8.65 6.54
CA ARG A 108 -4.94 -10.06 6.41
C ARG A 108 -5.04 -10.45 4.93
N PRO A 109 -4.91 -11.74 4.57
CA PRO A 109 -5.06 -12.18 3.18
C PRO A 109 -6.36 -11.70 2.50
N ASN A 110 -7.44 -11.62 3.26
CA ASN A 110 -8.76 -11.21 2.78
C ASN A 110 -9.08 -9.73 3.08
N TRP A 111 -8.07 -8.86 3.20
CA TRP A 111 -8.29 -7.46 3.59
C TRP A 111 -9.23 -6.68 2.64
N LEU A 112 -9.43 -7.13 1.41
CA LEU A 112 -10.40 -6.58 0.45
C LEU A 112 -11.86 -7.04 0.68
N ASP A 113 -12.15 -7.93 1.63
CA ASP A 113 -13.51 -8.39 1.90
C ASP A 113 -14.43 -7.20 2.23
N GLY A 114 -15.55 -7.08 1.51
CA GLY A 114 -16.48 -5.95 1.65
C GLY A 114 -15.98 -4.64 1.03
N ALA A 115 -14.95 -4.67 0.18
CA ALA A 115 -14.59 -3.53 -0.67
C ALA A 115 -15.66 -3.23 -1.73
N ASN A 116 -15.74 -1.97 -2.13
CA ASN A 116 -16.65 -1.51 -3.17
C ASN A 116 -16.04 -1.73 -4.56
N TYR A 117 -16.74 -2.46 -5.43
CA TYR A 117 -16.31 -2.63 -6.81
C TYR A 117 -16.62 -1.38 -7.64
N LEU A 118 -15.62 -0.85 -8.32
CA LEU A 118 -15.73 0.39 -9.11
C LEU A 118 -15.74 0.15 -10.63
N GLY A 119 -15.64 -1.10 -11.08
CA GLY A 119 -15.56 -1.46 -12.49
C GLY A 119 -14.14 -1.74 -12.97
N GLN A 120 -13.95 -1.70 -14.28
CA GLN A 120 -12.66 -2.00 -14.91
C GLN A 120 -11.99 -0.75 -15.47
N GLN A 121 -10.66 -0.68 -15.33
CA GLN A 121 -9.84 0.43 -15.83
C GLN A 121 -8.48 -0.07 -16.33
N GLU A 122 -7.95 0.57 -17.37
CA GLU A 122 -6.59 0.32 -17.84
C GLU A 122 -5.57 0.99 -16.91
N LYS A 123 -4.56 0.23 -16.48
CA LYS A 123 -3.47 0.72 -15.64
C LYS A 123 -2.18 -0.03 -15.93
N ASP A 124 -1.11 0.70 -16.20
CA ASP A 124 0.24 0.16 -16.48
C ASP A 124 0.28 -0.94 -17.56
N GLY A 125 -0.64 -0.87 -18.52
CA GLY A 125 -0.79 -1.86 -19.60
C GLY A 125 -1.67 -3.06 -19.27
N PHE A 126 -2.37 -3.05 -18.13
CA PHE A 126 -3.30 -4.08 -17.69
C PHE A 126 -4.73 -3.54 -17.59
N LEU A 127 -5.69 -4.31 -18.11
CA LEU A 127 -7.09 -4.12 -17.75
C LEU A 127 -7.28 -4.66 -16.32
N CYS A 128 -7.69 -3.79 -15.40
CA CYS A 128 -7.79 -4.10 -13.98
C CYS A 128 -9.23 -4.02 -13.47
N ASN A 129 -9.63 -4.93 -12.58
CA ASN A 129 -10.74 -4.73 -11.65
C ASN A 129 -10.30 -3.69 -10.60
N VAL A 130 -11.16 -2.71 -10.31
CA VAL A 130 -10.86 -1.66 -9.34
C VAL A 130 -11.74 -1.81 -8.11
N TRP A 131 -11.10 -1.84 -6.94
CA TRP A 131 -11.73 -1.94 -5.64
C TRP A 131 -11.40 -0.71 -4.81
N GLU A 132 -12.38 -0.17 -4.10
CA GLU A 132 -12.16 0.85 -3.06
C GLU A 132 -12.45 0.24 -1.69
N LYS A 133 -11.55 0.50 -0.73
CA LYS A 133 -11.70 0.04 0.65
C LYS A 133 -11.59 1.21 1.62
N VAL A 134 -12.67 1.40 2.38
CA VAL A 134 -12.82 2.34 3.51
C VAL A 134 -12.41 3.79 3.22
N ASP A 135 -12.66 4.26 1.99
CA ASP A 135 -12.28 5.56 1.44
C ASP A 135 -10.78 5.88 1.56
N PHE A 136 -9.97 4.83 1.76
CA PHE A 136 -8.55 4.94 2.07
C PHE A 136 -7.67 4.49 0.92
N ILE A 137 -8.01 3.36 0.29
CA ILE A 137 -7.19 2.74 -0.77
C ILE A 137 -8.05 2.31 -1.96
N TRP A 138 -7.52 2.59 -3.15
CA TRP A 138 -7.99 2.08 -4.43
C TRP A 138 -7.00 1.04 -4.94
N TYR A 139 -7.47 -0.19 -5.13
CA TYR A 139 -6.68 -1.35 -5.46
C TYR A 139 -7.04 -1.85 -6.86
N PHE A 140 -6.02 -1.93 -7.73
CA PHE A 140 -6.14 -2.37 -9.10
C PHE A 140 -5.57 -3.79 -9.20
N GLU A 141 -6.44 -4.71 -9.61
CA GLU A 141 -6.15 -6.12 -9.77
C GLU A 141 -6.30 -6.50 -11.25
N ASP A 142 -5.27 -7.10 -11.86
CA ASP A 142 -5.39 -7.57 -13.24
C ASP A 142 -6.58 -8.54 -13.40
N VAL A 143 -7.45 -8.27 -14.37
CA VAL A 143 -8.65 -9.09 -14.63
C VAL A 143 -8.32 -10.54 -15.00
N ILE A 144 -7.15 -10.79 -15.60
CA ILE A 144 -6.73 -12.11 -16.08
C ILE A 144 -6.01 -12.89 -14.98
N THR A 145 -4.89 -12.35 -14.49
CA THR A 145 -4.01 -13.08 -13.55
C THR A 145 -4.39 -12.90 -12.10
N LYS A 146 -5.29 -11.97 -11.79
CA LYS A 146 -5.70 -11.62 -10.42
C LYS A 146 -4.57 -11.08 -9.54
N ARG A 147 -3.44 -10.68 -10.14
CA ARG A 147 -2.32 -10.09 -9.42
C ARG A 147 -2.57 -8.61 -9.12
N PRO A 148 -2.01 -8.07 -8.02
CA PRO A 148 -1.96 -6.64 -7.80
C PRO A 148 -1.20 -5.94 -8.94
N VAL A 149 -1.71 -4.80 -9.41
CA VAL A 149 -1.06 -3.96 -10.43
C VAL A 149 -0.70 -2.59 -9.88
N PHE A 150 -1.64 -1.97 -9.16
CA PHE A 150 -1.45 -0.60 -8.68
C PHE A 150 -2.30 -0.30 -7.46
N TRP A 151 -1.77 0.52 -6.56
CA TRP A 151 -2.48 1.04 -5.39
C TRP A 151 -2.45 2.56 -5.40
N ALA A 152 -3.57 3.19 -5.10
CA ALA A 152 -3.64 4.61 -4.79
C ALA A 152 -4.22 4.79 -3.39
N PHE A 153 -3.60 5.65 -2.60
CA PHE A 153 -4.06 6.02 -1.27
C PHE A 153 -4.75 7.38 -1.31
N TYR A 154 -5.67 7.63 -0.38
CA TYR A 154 -6.42 8.89 -0.27
C TYR A 154 -5.52 10.13 -0.13
N THR A 155 -4.28 9.95 0.35
CA THR A 155 -3.27 11.01 0.46
C THR A 155 -2.66 11.44 -0.88
N GLY A 156 -2.98 10.75 -1.97
CA GLY A 156 -2.32 10.91 -3.27
C GLY A 156 -1.03 10.10 -3.40
N TYR A 157 -0.66 9.33 -2.36
CA TYR A 157 0.44 8.39 -2.45
C TYR A 157 0.04 7.23 -3.39
N THR A 158 0.95 6.79 -4.26
CA THR A 158 0.67 5.72 -5.23
C THR A 158 1.76 4.67 -5.23
N ALA A 159 1.40 3.40 -5.47
CA ALA A 159 2.32 2.30 -5.62
C ALA A 159 2.07 1.56 -6.95
N HIS A 160 3.11 1.45 -7.76
CA HIS A 160 3.14 0.62 -8.96
C HIS A 160 3.79 -0.72 -8.63
N VAL A 161 3.11 -1.82 -8.92
CA VAL A 161 3.56 -3.18 -8.61
C VAL A 161 4.39 -3.69 -9.78
N MET A 162 5.70 -3.86 -9.58
CA MET A 162 6.63 -4.25 -10.64
C MET A 162 6.79 -5.76 -10.74
N THR A 163 6.88 -6.42 -9.59
CA THR A 163 6.97 -7.88 -9.47
C THR A 163 5.98 -8.37 -8.43
N PHE A 164 5.54 -9.62 -8.56
CA PHE A 164 4.67 -10.26 -7.58
C PHE A 164 4.96 -11.77 -7.56
N GLU A 165 5.85 -12.16 -6.65
CA GLU A 165 6.42 -13.49 -6.55
C GLU A 165 5.72 -14.27 -5.44
N VAL A 166 4.67 -15.00 -5.82
CA VAL A 166 3.87 -15.82 -4.90
C VAL A 166 4.71 -16.94 -4.30
N GLY A 167 4.67 -17.07 -2.97
CA GLY A 167 5.38 -18.10 -2.23
C GLY A 167 6.87 -17.80 -1.98
N ALA A 168 7.35 -16.60 -2.36
CA ALA A 168 8.69 -16.17 -1.99
C ALA A 168 8.80 -15.98 -0.46
N ILE A 169 9.94 -16.40 0.10
CA ILE A 169 10.22 -16.39 1.54
C ILE A 169 11.56 -15.71 1.78
N LEU A 170 11.61 -14.82 2.77
CA LEU A 170 12.83 -14.22 3.28
C LEU A 170 13.37 -15.03 4.46
N GLU A 171 14.70 -15.23 4.51
CA GLU A 171 15.36 -15.98 5.59
C GLU A 171 15.01 -15.39 6.97
N ASP A 172 14.72 -16.26 7.95
CA ASP A 172 14.31 -15.87 9.31
C ASP A 172 15.27 -14.91 10.00
N SER A 173 16.57 -15.00 9.69
CA SER A 173 17.59 -14.10 10.24
C SER A 173 17.39 -12.63 9.88
N GLN A 174 16.68 -12.34 8.78
CA GLN A 174 16.45 -10.98 8.30
C GLN A 174 15.28 -10.28 9.01
N TRP A 175 14.41 -11.03 9.69
CA TRP A 175 13.19 -10.50 10.34
C TRP A 175 13.43 -9.94 11.75
N GLN A 176 14.67 -9.65 12.11
CA GLN A 176 15.02 -9.16 13.45
C GLN A 176 15.26 -7.65 13.43
N ALA A 177 14.46 -6.93 14.23
CA ALA A 177 14.75 -5.53 14.51
C ALA A 177 16.10 -5.40 15.25
N PRO A 178 16.90 -4.37 14.96
CA PRO A 178 18.17 -4.15 15.64
C PRO A 178 18.00 -3.87 17.14
N VAL A 179 19.01 -4.23 17.94
CA VAL A 179 18.98 -4.10 19.41
C VAL A 179 18.70 -2.66 19.88
N TYR A 180 19.17 -1.65 19.16
CA TYR A 180 18.95 -0.25 19.55
C TYR A 180 17.49 0.20 19.45
N CYS A 181 16.62 -0.52 18.73
CA CYS A 181 15.18 -0.27 18.70
C CYS A 181 14.49 -0.53 20.05
N PHE A 182 15.12 -1.26 20.96
CA PHE A 182 14.55 -1.61 22.26
C PHE A 182 14.99 -0.65 23.39
N ASN A 183 15.91 0.28 23.09
CA ASN A 183 16.51 1.18 24.08
C ASN A 183 15.57 2.33 24.50
N GLU A 184 14.70 2.83 23.61
CA GLU A 184 13.74 3.90 23.97
C GLU A 184 12.75 3.46 25.06
N GLY A 185 12.36 2.19 25.04
CA GLY A 185 11.56 1.57 26.11
C GLY A 185 12.33 1.48 27.43
N GLU A 186 13.65 1.36 27.41
CA GLU A 186 14.45 1.46 28.63
C GLU A 186 14.50 2.88 29.17
N GLU A 187 14.62 3.91 28.32
CA GLU A 187 14.64 5.30 28.80
C GLU A 187 13.28 5.73 29.36
N LYS A 188 12.17 5.33 28.72
CA LYS A 188 10.82 5.56 29.25
C LYS A 188 10.59 4.81 30.56
N ARG A 189 10.93 3.51 30.63
CA ARG A 189 10.84 2.73 31.89
C ARG A 189 11.78 3.25 32.98
N LYS A 190 12.97 3.73 32.65
CA LYS A 190 13.88 4.39 33.60
C LYS A 190 13.28 5.71 34.09
N LYS A 191 12.67 6.51 33.22
CA LYS A 191 11.96 7.74 33.62
C LYS A 191 10.74 7.44 34.49
N GLU A 192 9.94 6.44 34.14
CA GLU A 192 8.77 6.00 34.93
C GLU A 192 9.20 5.42 36.29
N ALA A 193 10.23 4.57 36.33
CA ALA A 193 10.79 4.04 37.58
C ALA A 193 11.44 5.13 38.45
N VAL A 194 12.02 6.17 37.83
CA VAL A 194 12.52 7.36 38.54
C VAL A 194 11.35 8.18 39.10
N ILE A 195 10.28 8.39 38.34
CA ILE A 195 9.07 9.09 38.82
C ILE A 195 8.41 8.30 39.97
N GLU A 196 8.32 6.97 39.86
CA GLU A 196 7.77 6.09 40.88
C GLU A 196 8.62 6.06 42.16
N SER A 197 9.96 6.04 42.02
CA SER A 197 10.89 6.10 43.16
C SER A 197 10.98 7.49 43.82
N LEU A 198 10.59 8.55 43.12
CA LEU A 198 10.44 9.90 43.67
C LEU A 198 9.08 10.13 44.35
N GLY A 199 8.18 9.14 44.35
CA GLY A 199 6.95 9.15 45.15
C GLY A 199 5.91 10.20 44.74
N TRP A 200 5.92 10.66 43.48
CA TRP A 200 4.94 11.65 43.02
C TRP A 200 3.62 10.96 42.65
N SER A 201 2.74 10.81 43.65
CA SER A 201 1.35 10.42 43.44
C SER A 201 0.60 11.59 42.80
N ASP A 202 0.25 11.47 41.52
CA ASP A 202 -0.61 12.42 40.82
C ASP A 202 -2.06 12.30 41.34
N ASN A 203 -2.32 13.02 42.44
CA ASN A 203 -3.65 13.31 42.91
C ASN A 203 -3.99 14.76 42.51
N HIS A 204 -4.28 15.02 41.24
CA HIS A 204 -5.10 16.18 40.86
C HIS A 204 -5.86 15.95 39.56
N GLN A 205 -7.12 15.57 39.76
CA GLN A 205 -8.24 15.75 38.85
C GLN A 205 -8.32 17.23 38.43
N GLY A 206 -8.27 17.51 37.13
CA GLY A 206 -8.38 18.86 36.59
C GLY A 206 -8.58 18.89 35.09
N ASN A 207 -9.84 18.95 34.66
CA ASN A 207 -10.26 19.26 33.29
C ASN A 207 -9.46 20.41 32.66
N LEU A 208 -8.90 20.21 31.46
CA LEU A 208 -8.89 21.26 30.46
C LEU A 208 -9.04 20.69 29.06
N MET A 209 -10.05 21.24 28.38
CA MET A 209 -10.56 20.93 27.07
C MET A 209 -9.57 21.19 25.93
N ARG A 210 -9.73 20.37 24.88
CA ARG A 210 -9.67 20.67 23.43
C ARG A 210 -8.72 21.77 22.98
N GLY A 211 -7.78 21.39 22.11
CA GLY A 211 -7.23 22.31 21.13
C GLY A 211 -6.08 21.77 20.29
N ILE A 212 -6.43 21.22 19.12
CA ILE A 212 -5.64 21.25 17.88
C ILE A 212 -4.37 20.39 17.85
N SER A 213 -4.47 19.25 17.15
CA SER A 213 -3.32 18.58 16.55
C SER A 213 -3.56 18.39 15.05
N SER A 214 -3.23 19.42 14.27
CA SER A 214 -2.87 19.24 12.87
C SER A 214 -1.42 18.75 12.84
N VAL A 215 -1.22 17.44 12.83
CA VAL A 215 0.09 16.86 12.53
C VAL A 215 0.02 16.34 11.11
N SER A 216 0.69 17.07 10.22
CA SER A 216 1.02 16.65 8.87
C SER A 216 1.78 15.32 8.95
N MET A 217 1.14 14.24 8.52
CA MET A 217 1.81 12.97 8.25
C MET A 217 2.54 13.08 6.92
N THR A 218 3.80 13.51 6.98
CA THR A 218 4.79 13.15 5.98
C THR A 218 5.48 11.88 6.47
N LEU A 219 5.15 10.77 5.81
CA LEU A 219 5.98 9.57 5.74
C LEU A 219 7.30 9.92 5.04
#